data_AF-A0AAX6HN51-F1
#
_entry.id   AF-A0AAX6HN51-F1
#
_cell.length_a   1.000
_cell.length_b   1.000
_cell.length_c   1.000
_cell.angle_alpha   90.00
_cell.angle_beta   90.00
_cell.angle_gamma   90.00
#
_symmetry.space_group_name_H-M   'P 1'
#
loop_
_entity.id
_entity.type
_entity.pdbx_description
1 polymer ?
#
loop_
_entity_poly.entity_id
_entity_poly.type
_entity_poly.pdbx_seq_one_letter_code
_entity_poly.pdbx_strand_id
1 'polypeptide(L)'
;MAGLGVQSMFSLRPATSLRCRASLHTPIDPKRKSVYIPKLPTGMINMDELVVLREDEGMQASTSNNISSTGRVSDRNVNMLITKLNTIAEAVADRAEMHSIIGEQRNDWNALFLNSINSITLTASLMAGVAAIPIGDETPYILPLKVSSVILFTAAAGMMAAVNKIQPSQLAEEQRNATRLFKQLERSIRTTLALRNPMELDVEEALERINAIERAYPLPLLPLPDKFPKVLKPTVWWPKLNLKKNQQQQQQKKRSDNNGWSVELEEEMAGILRVLKTKDQEQYMTCGELVTNINRTLAVSGPILAAVAAIGTGLIGSSTVHEPWPALIGVVGGALATVVNTLEHGGQMGMVFELFRNCAGYYVRLEEEIENNLGERDVQKREDGELFRMKMALHLGRSLSELEGFASYASASCEDDDIKEFAGKLF
;
A
#
# COMPACT_ATOMS: atom_id res chain seq x y z
N MET A 1 2.75 66.01 35.98
CA MET A 1 1.70 66.95 35.49
C MET A 1 2.12 67.41 34.10
N ALA A 2 1.25 67.15 33.10
CA ALA A 2 1.18 67.69 31.72
C ALA A 2 2.47 67.76 30.87
N GLY A 3 2.52 67.33 29.61
CA GLY A 3 1.44 67.01 28.68
C GLY A 3 1.96 66.34 27.39
N LEU A 4 0.98 65.98 26.56
CA LEU A 4 1.08 65.25 25.30
C LEU A 4 1.91 65.94 24.21
N GLY A 5 2.47 65.13 23.30
CA GLY A 5 2.96 65.56 21.99
C GLY A 5 3.38 64.38 21.12
N VAL A 6 2.43 63.80 20.40
CA VAL A 6 2.65 62.83 19.30
C VAL A 6 3.10 63.61 18.06
N GLN A 7 4.23 63.26 17.42
CA GLN A 7 4.38 63.35 15.95
C GLN A 7 5.42 62.35 15.42
N SER A 8 4.89 61.43 14.60
CA SER A 8 5.46 60.75 13.43
C SER A 8 6.79 61.29 12.86
N MET A 9 7.80 60.41 12.79
CA MET A 9 8.86 60.46 11.78
C MET A 9 9.15 59.04 11.30
N PHE A 10 8.69 58.67 10.10
CA PHE A 10 9.41 57.67 9.29
C PHE A 10 9.51 58.16 7.84
N SER A 11 10.74 58.54 7.54
CA SER A 11 11.25 59.01 6.26
C SER A 11 11.36 57.83 5.28
N LEU A 12 10.77 58.01 4.10
CA LEU A 12 11.05 57.21 2.90
C LEU A 12 12.47 57.49 2.42
N ARG A 13 13.28 56.43 2.26
CA ARG A 13 14.47 56.43 1.39
C ARG A 13 14.29 55.40 0.28
N PRO A 14 14.54 55.76 -0.99
CA PRO A 14 14.52 54.82 -2.10
C PRO A 14 15.90 54.15 -2.24
N ALA A 15 15.93 52.84 -2.48
CA ALA A 15 17.15 52.11 -2.82
C ALA A 15 16.94 51.36 -4.14
N THR A 16 17.49 51.98 -5.19
CA THR A 16 18.23 51.38 -6.32
C THR A 16 17.73 50.06 -6.94
N SER A 17 17.43 50.17 -8.23
CA SER A 17 17.19 49.10 -9.19
C SER A 17 18.24 47.99 -9.17
N LEU A 18 17.83 46.78 -8.77
CA LEU A 18 18.53 45.54 -9.11
C LEU A 18 17.72 44.80 -10.17
N ARG A 19 18.17 44.99 -11.42
CA ARG A 19 17.68 44.29 -12.60
C ARG A 19 18.26 42.87 -12.60
N CYS A 20 17.65 41.95 -11.84
CA CYS A 20 18.01 40.54 -11.89
C CYS A 20 17.45 39.91 -13.18
N ARG A 21 18.31 39.87 -14.20
CA ARG A 21 18.11 39.13 -15.44
C ARG A 21 18.48 37.66 -15.15
N ALA A 22 17.49 36.83 -14.81
CA ALA A 22 17.69 35.39 -14.68
C ALA A 22 17.57 34.75 -16.07
N SER A 23 18.71 34.39 -16.67
CA SER A 23 18.79 33.50 -17.82
C SER A 23 18.41 32.08 -17.40
N LEU A 24 17.41 31.49 -18.07
CA LEU A 24 17.14 30.05 -17.99
C LEU A 24 18.36 29.29 -18.51
N HIS A 25 19.17 28.74 -17.60
CA HIS A 25 20.06 27.64 -17.93
C HIS A 25 19.24 26.36 -17.86
N THR A 26 18.97 25.75 -19.02
CA THR A 26 18.47 24.38 -19.10
C THR A 26 19.57 23.42 -18.62
N PRO A 27 19.28 22.46 -17.73
CA PRO A 27 20.23 21.41 -17.43
C PRO A 27 20.39 20.53 -18.67
N ILE A 28 21.65 20.25 -18.99
CA ILE A 28 22.09 19.34 -20.06
C ILE A 28 21.54 17.93 -19.77
N ASP A 29 20.87 17.35 -20.76
CA ASP A 29 20.28 16.01 -20.76
C ASP A 29 21.22 14.90 -20.24
N PRO A 30 20.83 14.12 -19.23
CA PRO A 30 21.29 12.74 -19.13
C PRO A 30 20.38 11.90 -20.03
N LYS A 31 20.90 11.59 -21.24
CA LYS A 31 20.40 10.62 -22.23
C LYS A 31 19.15 9.84 -21.79
N ARG A 32 17.96 10.29 -22.20
CA ARG A 32 16.74 9.47 -22.19
C ARG A 32 16.99 8.21 -23.02
N LYS A 33 17.04 7.04 -22.38
CA LYS A 33 16.74 5.79 -23.10
C LYS A 33 15.26 5.86 -23.47
N SER A 34 14.98 5.83 -24.77
CA SER A 34 13.63 5.62 -25.30
C SER A 34 13.05 4.37 -24.63
N VAL A 35 11.98 4.55 -23.85
CA VAL A 35 11.16 3.44 -23.36
C VAL A 35 10.37 2.95 -24.56
N TYR A 36 10.85 1.88 -25.18
CA TYR A 36 10.11 1.15 -26.19
C TYR A 36 9.07 0.31 -25.45
N ILE A 37 7.80 0.69 -25.51
CA ILE A 37 6.69 -0.13 -25.02
C ILE A 37 6.46 -1.20 -26.08
N PRO A 38 6.74 -2.50 -25.80
CA PRO A 38 6.36 -3.55 -26.73
C PRO A 38 4.83 -3.58 -26.80
N LYS A 39 4.27 -3.61 -28.01
CA LYS A 39 2.84 -3.92 -28.18
C LYS A 39 2.62 -5.33 -27.61
N LEU A 40 1.77 -5.45 -26.58
CA LEU A 40 1.33 -6.74 -26.07
C LEU A 40 0.61 -7.50 -27.20
N PRO A 41 0.96 -8.76 -27.47
CA PRO A 41 0.08 -9.63 -28.24
C PRO A 41 -1.14 -9.92 -27.35
N THR A 42 -2.30 -9.41 -27.74
CA THR A 42 -3.59 -9.83 -27.18
C THR A 42 -3.88 -11.23 -27.72
N GLY A 43 -3.41 -12.24 -27.00
CA GLY A 43 -3.68 -13.64 -27.29
C GLY A 43 -3.26 -14.49 -26.10
N MET A 44 -4.18 -15.31 -25.58
CA MET A 44 -3.88 -16.31 -24.55
C MET A 44 -2.70 -17.15 -25.03
N ILE A 45 -1.60 -17.14 -24.26
CA ILE A 45 -0.44 -17.98 -24.56
C ILE A 45 -0.88 -19.43 -24.39
N ASN A 46 -0.99 -20.16 -25.50
CA ASN A 46 -1.25 -21.59 -25.50
C ASN A 46 0.09 -22.32 -25.29
N MET A 47 0.18 -23.16 -24.26
CA MET A 47 1.42 -23.80 -23.80
C MET A 47 2.00 -24.85 -24.77
N ASP A 48 1.27 -25.19 -25.84
CA ASP A 48 1.70 -26.20 -26.81
C ASP A 48 2.68 -25.66 -27.88
N GLU A 49 2.83 -24.34 -28.03
CA GLU A 49 3.61 -23.73 -29.12
C GLU A 49 5.09 -23.48 -28.76
N LEU A 50 5.48 -23.63 -27.48
CA LEU A 50 6.86 -23.37 -27.02
C LEU A 50 7.83 -24.54 -27.21
N VAL A 51 7.37 -25.68 -27.72
CA VAL A 51 8.19 -26.89 -27.91
C VAL A 51 8.86 -26.95 -29.29
N VAL A 52 8.43 -26.14 -30.27
CA VAL A 52 8.81 -26.33 -31.68
C VAL A 52 10.07 -25.57 -32.13
N LEU A 53 10.59 -24.60 -31.36
CA LEU A 53 11.69 -23.73 -31.82
C LEU A 53 13.11 -24.22 -31.48
N ARG A 54 13.35 -25.54 -31.34
CA ARG A 54 14.73 -26.04 -31.10
C ARG A 54 15.13 -27.33 -31.83
N GLU A 55 14.34 -27.79 -32.78
CA GLU A 55 14.71 -28.93 -33.63
C GLU A 55 14.93 -28.47 -35.07
N ASP A 56 16.08 -27.85 -35.35
CA ASP A 56 16.71 -28.04 -36.65
C ASP A 56 18.20 -27.68 -36.61
N GLU A 57 19.02 -28.62 -37.09
CA GLU A 57 20.40 -28.57 -37.62
C GLU A 57 21.20 -29.83 -37.20
N GLY A 58 21.69 -30.57 -38.21
CA GLY A 58 22.07 -32.01 -38.21
C GLY A 58 23.31 -32.44 -37.42
N MET A 59 23.82 -33.68 -37.48
CA MET A 59 23.81 -34.71 -38.51
C MET A 59 24.15 -36.10 -37.89
N GLN A 60 23.75 -37.18 -38.56
CA GLN A 60 23.86 -38.58 -38.15
C GLN A 60 25.29 -39.10 -37.91
N ALA A 61 25.44 -39.96 -36.88
CA ALA A 61 26.32 -41.13 -36.93
C ALA A 61 25.80 -42.21 -35.96
N SER A 62 25.36 -43.33 -36.52
CA SER A 62 24.93 -44.53 -35.80
C SER A 62 26.10 -45.18 -35.07
N THR A 63 25.95 -45.48 -33.78
CA THR A 63 26.51 -46.70 -33.18
C THR A 63 25.65 -47.09 -31.99
N SER A 64 25.05 -48.27 -32.11
CA SER A 64 24.32 -49.01 -31.09
C SER A 64 25.15 -49.12 -29.80
N ASN A 65 24.54 -48.89 -28.64
CA ASN A 65 24.85 -49.61 -27.41
C ASN A 65 23.74 -49.42 -26.37
N ASN A 66 23.12 -50.55 -26.01
CA ASN A 66 22.19 -50.71 -24.90
C ASN A 66 22.83 -50.28 -23.58
N ILE A 67 22.39 -49.15 -23.02
CA ILE A 67 22.66 -48.79 -21.62
C ILE A 67 21.41 -48.11 -21.03
N SER A 68 20.75 -48.83 -20.13
CA SER A 68 19.92 -48.35 -19.01
C SER A 68 19.09 -47.07 -19.24
N SER A 69 17.89 -47.24 -19.80
CA SER A 69 16.97 -46.14 -20.16
C SER A 69 16.12 -45.59 -19.01
N THR A 70 16.24 -46.10 -17.78
CA THR A 70 15.41 -45.64 -16.64
C THR A 70 15.95 -44.39 -15.94
N GLY A 71 17.26 -44.12 -15.98
CA GLY A 71 17.86 -42.92 -15.38
C GLY A 71 17.67 -41.63 -16.21
N ARG A 72 17.79 -41.72 -17.54
CA ARG A 72 17.75 -40.55 -18.45
C ARG A 72 16.38 -39.87 -18.53
N VAL A 73 15.29 -40.60 -18.31
CA VAL A 73 13.92 -40.03 -18.35
C VAL A 73 13.61 -39.25 -17.07
N SER A 74 14.03 -39.77 -15.90
CA SER A 74 13.84 -39.07 -14.62
C SER A 74 14.65 -37.76 -14.57
N ASP A 75 15.91 -37.78 -15.04
CA ASP A 75 16.74 -36.58 -15.08
C ASP A 75 16.19 -35.51 -16.03
N ARG A 76 15.60 -35.90 -17.16
CA ARG A 76 14.94 -34.96 -18.09
C ARG A 76 13.71 -34.30 -17.46
N ASN A 77 12.88 -35.07 -16.75
CA ASN A 77 11.69 -34.54 -16.10
C ASN A 77 12.05 -33.59 -14.95
N VAL A 78 13.06 -33.93 -14.15
CA VAL A 78 13.56 -33.04 -13.08
C VAL A 78 14.17 -31.78 -13.67
N ASN A 79 14.97 -31.87 -14.73
CA ASN A 79 15.52 -30.69 -15.41
C ASN A 79 14.42 -29.80 -16.03
N MET A 80 13.36 -30.40 -16.56
CA MET A 80 12.20 -29.66 -17.06
C MET A 80 11.46 -28.94 -15.93
N LEU A 81 11.27 -29.58 -14.78
CA LEU A 81 10.64 -28.98 -13.59
C LEU A 81 11.49 -27.83 -13.02
N ILE A 82 12.80 -27.99 -12.95
CA ILE A 82 13.74 -26.92 -12.56
C ILE A 82 13.61 -25.75 -13.53
N THR A 83 13.56 -26.02 -14.83
CA THR A 83 13.41 -24.97 -15.85
C THR A 83 12.06 -24.25 -15.69
N LYS A 84 10.96 -24.98 -15.52
CA LYS A 84 9.63 -24.40 -15.25
C LYS A 84 9.66 -23.49 -14.02
N LEU A 85 10.17 -23.96 -12.88
CA LEU A 85 10.24 -23.14 -11.66
C LEU A 85 11.15 -21.93 -11.80
N ASN A 86 12.26 -22.03 -12.53
CA ASN A 86 13.12 -20.88 -12.82
C ASN A 86 12.40 -19.86 -13.70
N THR A 87 11.70 -20.29 -14.76
CA THR A 87 10.89 -19.38 -15.59
C THR A 87 9.77 -18.72 -14.80
N ILE A 88 9.16 -19.44 -13.85
CA ILE A 88 8.16 -18.88 -12.93
C ILE A 88 8.81 -17.87 -11.99
N ALA A 89 9.98 -18.17 -11.42
CA ALA A 89 10.69 -17.26 -10.54
C ALA A 89 11.12 -15.97 -11.26
N GLU A 90 11.58 -16.06 -12.51
CA GLU A 90 11.87 -14.91 -13.36
C GLU A 90 10.60 -14.08 -13.62
N ALA A 91 9.51 -14.71 -14.04
CA ALA A 91 8.23 -14.02 -14.25
C ALA A 91 7.66 -13.38 -12.97
N VAL A 92 7.91 -13.98 -11.80
CA VAL A 92 7.54 -13.41 -10.49
C VAL A 92 8.41 -12.20 -10.14
N ALA A 93 9.71 -12.26 -10.42
CA ALA A 93 10.62 -11.14 -10.21
C ALA A 93 10.23 -9.95 -11.11
N ASP A 94 9.94 -10.20 -12.39
CA ASP A 94 9.48 -9.18 -13.34
C ASP A 94 8.18 -8.52 -12.88
N ARG A 95 7.21 -9.32 -12.38
CA ARG A 95 5.97 -8.77 -11.79
C ARG A 95 6.26 -7.93 -10.55
N ALA A 96 7.18 -8.36 -9.68
CA ALA A 96 7.57 -7.58 -8.52
C ALA A 96 8.17 -6.22 -8.93
N GLU A 97 9.01 -6.18 -9.97
CA GLU A 97 9.54 -4.92 -10.52
C GLU A 97 8.43 -4.05 -11.09
N MET A 98 7.50 -4.63 -11.86
CA MET A 98 6.34 -3.91 -12.40
C MET A 98 5.51 -3.26 -11.29
N HIS A 99 5.15 -4.00 -10.23
CA HIS A 99 4.44 -3.44 -9.08
C HIS A 99 5.26 -2.35 -8.37
N SER A 100 6.58 -2.51 -8.27
CA SER A 100 7.47 -1.50 -7.67
C SER A 100 7.44 -0.18 -8.45
N ILE A 101 7.58 -0.26 -9.78
CA ILE A 101 7.56 0.90 -10.68
C ILE A 101 6.20 1.60 -10.63
N ILE A 102 5.10 0.84 -10.68
CA ILE A 102 3.75 1.40 -10.61
C ILE A 102 3.50 2.06 -9.24
N GLY A 103 4.01 1.47 -8.16
CA GLY A 103 3.98 2.06 -6.82
C GLY A 103 4.68 3.41 -6.75
N GLU A 104 5.87 3.52 -7.35
CA GLU A 104 6.61 4.79 -7.44
C GLU A 104 5.86 5.83 -8.27
N GLN A 105 5.36 5.46 -9.45
CA GLN A 105 4.56 6.36 -10.30
C GLN A 105 3.34 6.92 -9.57
N ARG A 106 2.63 6.08 -8.79
CA ARG A 106 1.46 6.51 -8.01
C ARG A 106 1.85 7.44 -6.85
N ASN A 107 3.00 7.22 -6.24
CA ASN A 107 3.53 8.14 -5.23
C ASN A 107 3.90 9.51 -5.83
N ASP A 108 4.52 9.52 -7.01
CA ASP A 108 4.82 10.75 -7.75
C ASP A 108 3.52 11.48 -8.13
N TRP A 109 2.50 10.76 -8.58
CA TRP A 109 1.18 11.33 -8.84
C TRP A 109 0.57 11.97 -7.59
N ASN A 110 0.66 11.31 -6.43
CA ASN A 110 0.17 11.88 -5.17
C ASN A 110 0.85 13.23 -4.89
N ALA A 111 2.18 13.29 -5.00
CA ALA A 111 2.94 14.50 -4.77
C ALA A 111 2.61 15.61 -5.79
N LEU A 112 2.48 15.25 -7.08
CA LEU A 112 2.11 16.17 -8.14
C LEU A 112 0.71 16.75 -7.93
N PHE A 113 -0.30 15.91 -7.70
CA PHE A 113 -1.67 16.35 -7.48
C PHE A 113 -1.81 17.20 -6.22
N LEU A 114 -1.18 16.78 -5.12
CA LEU A 114 -1.17 17.55 -3.87
C LEU A 114 -0.63 18.96 -4.10
N ASN A 115 0.56 19.07 -4.68
CA ASN A 115 1.22 20.35 -4.90
C ASN A 115 0.46 21.22 -5.92
N SER A 116 -0.05 20.63 -7.01
CA SER A 116 -0.81 21.37 -8.01
C SER A 116 -2.13 21.90 -7.47
N ILE A 117 -2.89 21.06 -6.75
CA ILE A 117 -4.18 21.46 -6.17
C ILE A 117 -3.98 22.53 -5.11
N ASN A 118 -2.98 22.36 -4.24
CA ASN A 118 -2.65 23.38 -3.23
C ASN A 118 -2.24 24.70 -3.87
N SER A 119 -1.38 24.67 -4.88
CA SER A 119 -0.96 25.88 -5.60
C SER A 119 -2.14 26.58 -6.28
N ILE A 120 -3.03 25.83 -6.94
CA ILE A 120 -4.21 26.37 -7.61
C ILE A 120 -5.16 27.00 -6.59
N THR A 121 -5.43 26.31 -5.49
CA THR A 121 -6.35 26.78 -4.44
C THR A 121 -5.80 28.02 -3.72
N LEU A 122 -4.51 28.04 -3.37
CA LEU A 122 -3.87 29.21 -2.76
C LEU A 122 -3.78 30.41 -3.72
N THR A 123 -3.49 30.16 -5.00
CA THR A 123 -3.49 31.21 -6.03
C THR A 123 -4.89 31.79 -6.20
N ALA A 124 -5.93 30.94 -6.21
CA ALA A 124 -7.32 31.38 -6.23
C ALA A 124 -7.68 32.21 -5.00
N SER A 125 -7.28 31.79 -3.80
CA SER A 125 -7.45 32.57 -2.57
C SER A 125 -6.76 33.93 -2.65
N LEU A 126 -5.53 33.99 -3.14
CA LEU A 126 -4.81 35.25 -3.32
C LEU A 126 -5.53 36.17 -4.31
N MET A 127 -5.96 35.63 -5.46
CA MET A 127 -6.71 36.39 -6.47
C MET A 127 -8.06 36.90 -5.92
N ALA A 128 -8.76 36.10 -5.11
CA ALA A 128 -9.99 36.52 -4.42
C ALA A 128 -9.72 37.65 -3.41
N GLY A 129 -8.64 37.52 -2.61
CA GLY A 129 -8.24 38.53 -1.64
C GLY A 129 -7.86 39.85 -2.29
N VAL A 130 -7.09 39.81 -3.38
CA VAL A 130 -6.71 41.02 -4.15
C VAL A 130 -7.94 41.64 -4.82
N ALA A 131 -8.85 40.85 -5.38
CA ALA A 131 -10.09 41.33 -5.98
C ALA A 131 -11.05 42.00 -4.97
N ALA A 132 -10.88 41.75 -3.67
CA ALA A 132 -11.68 42.34 -2.60
C ALA A 132 -11.15 43.68 -2.07
N ILE A 133 -9.95 44.10 -2.47
CA ILE A 133 -9.37 45.38 -2.04
C ILE A 133 -10.05 46.50 -2.83
N PRO A 134 -10.73 47.47 -2.17
CA PRO A 134 -11.33 48.60 -2.86
C PRO A 134 -10.22 49.56 -3.32
N ILE A 135 -9.86 49.51 -4.61
CA ILE A 135 -8.86 50.41 -5.22
C ILE A 135 -9.55 51.25 -6.30
N GLY A 136 -10.31 52.28 -5.89
CA GLY A 136 -10.96 53.24 -6.79
C GLY A 136 -11.98 52.65 -7.78
N ASP A 137 -12.85 53.49 -8.31
CA ASP A 137 -14.01 53.04 -9.12
C ASP A 137 -13.68 52.38 -10.47
N GLU A 138 -12.42 52.38 -10.92
CA GLU A 138 -12.07 51.92 -12.28
C GLU A 138 -10.72 51.18 -12.35
N THR A 139 -10.57 50.07 -11.61
CA THR A 139 -9.45 49.16 -11.87
C THR A 139 -9.87 48.00 -12.79
N PRO A 140 -9.37 47.92 -14.04
CA PRO A 140 -9.77 46.92 -15.04
C PRO A 140 -9.37 45.47 -14.69
N TYR A 141 -8.69 45.28 -13.55
CA TYR A 141 -8.13 43.99 -13.11
C TYR A 141 -9.02 43.23 -12.11
N ILE A 142 -10.01 43.89 -11.48
CA ILE A 142 -10.86 43.25 -10.45
C ILE A 142 -11.70 42.11 -11.05
N LEU A 143 -12.39 42.39 -12.17
CA LEU A 143 -13.25 41.40 -12.82
C LEU A 143 -12.45 40.19 -13.36
N PRO A 144 -11.32 40.38 -14.08
CA PRO A 144 -10.45 39.27 -14.48
C PRO A 144 -9.95 38.41 -13.30
N LEU A 145 -9.51 39.02 -12.20
CA LEU A 145 -9.02 38.30 -11.02
C LEU A 145 -10.13 37.50 -10.34
N LYS A 146 -11.34 38.07 -10.23
CA LYS A 146 -12.51 37.38 -9.70
C LYS A 146 -12.85 36.15 -10.54
N VAL A 147 -13.00 36.34 -11.85
CA VAL A 147 -13.33 35.25 -12.78
C VAL A 147 -12.25 34.16 -12.75
N SER A 148 -10.97 34.55 -12.74
CA SER A 148 -9.85 33.62 -12.64
C SER A 148 -9.89 32.82 -11.34
N SER A 149 -10.14 33.48 -10.21
CA SER A 149 -10.25 32.80 -8.91
C SER A 149 -11.42 31.81 -8.87
N VAL A 150 -12.60 32.17 -9.39
CA VAL A 150 -13.75 31.25 -9.48
C VAL A 150 -13.43 30.01 -10.32
N ILE A 151 -12.78 30.21 -11.47
CA ILE A 151 -12.35 29.11 -12.36
C ILE A 151 -11.36 28.21 -11.64
N LEU A 152 -10.34 28.79 -10.99
CA LEU A 152 -9.32 28.02 -10.28
C LEU A 152 -9.90 27.24 -9.09
N PHE A 153 -10.79 27.83 -8.30
CA PHE A 153 -11.47 27.12 -7.21
C PHE A 153 -12.35 25.98 -7.72
N THR A 154 -13.08 26.20 -8.81
CA THR A 154 -13.93 25.18 -9.43
C THR A 154 -13.08 24.05 -10.01
N ALA A 155 -11.96 24.38 -10.67
CA ALA A 155 -10.98 23.40 -11.14
C ALA A 155 -10.41 22.61 -9.96
N ALA A 156 -10.00 23.27 -8.87
CA ALA A 156 -9.46 22.61 -7.68
C ALA A 156 -10.48 21.64 -7.06
N ALA A 157 -11.75 22.05 -6.94
CA ALA A 157 -12.81 21.19 -6.44
C ALA A 157 -12.99 19.94 -7.31
N GLY A 158 -13.00 20.10 -8.64
CA GLY A 158 -13.08 18.98 -9.58
C GLY A 158 -11.87 18.04 -9.51
N MET A 159 -10.66 18.61 -9.43
CA MET A 159 -9.42 17.84 -9.30
C MET A 159 -9.37 17.09 -7.97
N MET A 160 -9.71 17.72 -6.84
CA MET A 160 -9.82 17.04 -5.54
C MET A 160 -10.82 15.88 -5.62
N ALA A 161 -12.01 16.10 -6.20
CA ALA A 161 -13.00 15.03 -6.35
C ALA A 161 -12.49 13.85 -7.21
N ALA A 162 -11.74 14.13 -8.28
CA ALA A 162 -11.15 13.10 -9.14
C ALA A 162 -10.00 12.36 -8.44
N VAL A 163 -9.07 13.07 -7.82
CA VAL A 163 -7.94 12.48 -7.07
C VAL A 163 -8.45 11.68 -5.87
N ASN A 164 -9.56 12.10 -5.26
CA ASN A 164 -10.23 11.36 -4.20
C ASN A 164 -10.84 10.05 -4.68
N LYS A 165 -11.08 9.87 -5.98
CA LYS A 165 -11.46 8.58 -6.57
C LYS A 165 -10.26 7.71 -6.95
N ILE A 166 -9.15 8.32 -7.36
CA ILE A 166 -7.94 7.60 -7.78
C ILE A 166 -7.12 7.14 -6.57
N GLN A 167 -7.04 7.98 -5.54
CA GLN A 167 -6.19 7.83 -4.34
C GLN A 167 -4.79 7.30 -4.61
N PRO A 168 -3.93 8.10 -5.24
CA PRO A 168 -2.61 7.62 -5.64
C PRO A 168 -1.78 7.08 -4.46
N SER A 169 -1.91 7.64 -3.25
CA SER A 169 -1.16 7.18 -2.06
C SER A 169 -1.57 5.79 -1.55
N GLN A 170 -2.86 5.53 -1.35
CA GLN A 170 -3.36 4.19 -0.98
C GLN A 170 -2.98 3.17 -2.04
N LEU A 171 -3.21 3.56 -3.28
CA LEU A 171 -3.00 2.73 -4.43
C LEU A 171 -1.50 2.48 -4.69
N ALA A 172 -0.59 3.33 -4.21
CA ALA A 172 0.85 3.06 -4.20
C ALA A 172 1.22 2.02 -3.14
N GLU A 173 0.62 2.09 -1.96
CA GLU A 173 0.90 1.17 -0.85
C GLU A 173 0.43 -0.26 -1.14
N GLU A 174 -0.73 -0.40 -1.79
CA GLU A 174 -1.18 -1.70 -2.28
C GLU A 174 -0.15 -2.35 -3.23
N GLN A 175 0.53 -1.56 -4.07
CA GLN A 175 1.55 -2.05 -4.99
C GLN A 175 2.87 -2.37 -4.30
N ARG A 176 3.25 -1.59 -3.26
CA ARG A 176 4.39 -1.96 -2.41
C ARG A 176 4.15 -3.29 -1.70
N ASN A 177 2.92 -3.51 -1.21
CA ASN A 177 2.57 -4.78 -0.60
C ASN A 177 2.60 -5.94 -1.61
N ALA A 178 2.03 -5.75 -2.81
CA ALA A 178 2.13 -6.73 -3.91
C ALA A 178 3.59 -7.05 -4.27
N THR A 179 4.43 -6.02 -4.41
CA THR A 179 5.88 -6.17 -4.65
C THR A 179 6.55 -7.04 -3.58
N ARG A 180 6.21 -6.81 -2.31
CA ARG A 180 6.75 -7.59 -1.19
C ARG A 180 6.31 -9.06 -1.26
N LEU A 181 5.03 -9.32 -1.57
CA LEU A 181 4.50 -10.68 -1.70
C LEU A 181 5.14 -11.43 -2.88
N PHE A 182 5.31 -10.80 -4.04
CA PHE A 182 6.01 -11.42 -5.16
C PHE A 182 7.49 -11.68 -4.85
N LYS A 183 8.20 -10.75 -4.18
CA LYS A 183 9.58 -11.00 -3.72
C LYS A 183 9.66 -12.14 -2.70
N GLN A 184 8.67 -12.27 -1.82
CA GLN A 184 8.59 -13.40 -0.89
C GLN A 184 8.36 -14.72 -1.64
N LEU A 185 7.50 -14.73 -2.65
CA LEU A 185 7.24 -15.89 -3.48
C LEU A 185 8.49 -16.31 -4.29
N GLU A 186 9.17 -15.35 -4.93
CA GLU A 186 10.44 -15.59 -5.64
C GLU A 186 11.48 -16.26 -4.73
N ARG A 187 11.67 -15.71 -3.52
CA ARG A 187 12.59 -16.27 -2.54
C ARG A 187 12.17 -17.66 -2.10
N SER A 188 10.87 -17.88 -1.89
CA SER A 188 10.33 -19.19 -1.54
C SER A 188 10.66 -20.22 -2.63
N ILE A 189 10.42 -19.90 -3.90
CA ILE A 189 10.70 -20.79 -5.04
C ILE A 189 12.20 -21.09 -5.14
N ARG A 190 13.06 -20.06 -5.05
CA ARG A 190 14.52 -20.25 -5.07
C ARG A 190 15.04 -21.07 -3.90
N THR A 191 14.44 -20.90 -2.72
CA THR A 191 14.80 -21.69 -1.53
C THR A 191 14.37 -23.15 -1.70
N THR A 192 13.18 -23.41 -2.25
CA THR A 192 12.74 -24.78 -2.57
C THR A 192 13.69 -25.46 -3.56
N LEU A 193 14.11 -24.76 -4.62
CA LEU A 193 15.09 -25.25 -5.60
C LEU A 193 16.48 -25.54 -4.99
N ALA A 194 16.89 -24.75 -3.98
CA ALA A 194 18.17 -24.93 -3.31
C ALA A 194 18.16 -26.10 -2.30
N LEU A 195 17.01 -26.38 -1.67
CA LEU A 195 16.89 -27.36 -0.59
C LEU A 195 16.49 -28.76 -1.08
N ARG A 196 15.74 -28.87 -2.18
CA ARG A 196 15.20 -30.15 -2.68
C ARG A 196 15.08 -30.15 -4.20
N ASN A 197 15.09 -31.34 -4.79
CA ASN A 197 14.63 -31.55 -6.17
C ASN A 197 13.14 -31.15 -6.29
N PRO A 198 12.77 -30.40 -7.33
CA PRO A 198 11.40 -29.92 -7.48
C PRO A 198 10.46 -31.02 -7.95
N MET A 199 9.22 -30.95 -7.49
CA MET A 199 8.09 -31.78 -7.92
C MET A 199 7.05 -30.97 -8.69
N GLU A 200 6.19 -31.63 -9.46
CA GLU A 200 5.10 -30.95 -10.19
C GLU A 200 4.16 -30.19 -9.24
N LEU A 201 3.99 -30.69 -8.00
CA LEU A 201 3.23 -30.00 -6.94
C LEU A 201 3.84 -28.64 -6.55
N ASP A 202 5.16 -28.50 -6.60
CA ASP A 202 5.84 -27.24 -6.28
C ASP A 202 5.56 -26.19 -7.38
N VAL A 203 5.41 -26.64 -8.64
CA VAL A 203 5.01 -25.79 -9.78
C VAL A 203 3.55 -25.36 -9.65
N GLU A 204 2.64 -26.29 -9.34
CA GLU A 204 1.21 -26.01 -9.15
C GLU A 204 0.99 -25.03 -7.98
N GLU A 205 1.69 -25.25 -6.85
CA GLU A 205 1.62 -24.37 -5.69
C GLU A 205 2.14 -22.96 -6.02
N ALA A 206 3.26 -22.85 -6.76
CA ALA A 206 3.79 -21.56 -7.19
C ALA A 206 2.79 -20.80 -8.08
N LEU A 207 2.16 -21.50 -9.04
CA LEU A 207 1.15 -20.91 -9.92
C LEU A 207 -0.12 -20.50 -9.16
N GLU A 208 -0.60 -21.32 -8.22
CA GLU A 208 -1.76 -21.00 -7.39
C GLU A 208 -1.49 -19.73 -6.55
N ARG A 209 -0.29 -19.62 -5.97
CA ARG A 209 0.15 -18.44 -5.22
C ARG A 209 0.24 -17.20 -6.09
N ILE A 210 0.74 -17.30 -7.32
CA ILE A 210 0.74 -16.18 -8.27
C ILE A 210 -0.68 -15.73 -8.55
N ASN A 211 -1.56 -16.65 -8.91
CA ASN A 211 -2.96 -16.35 -9.21
C ASN A 211 -3.69 -15.72 -8.02
N ALA A 212 -3.38 -16.17 -6.80
CA ALA A 212 -3.91 -15.58 -5.58
C ALA A 212 -3.46 -14.12 -5.39
N ILE A 213 -2.16 -13.84 -5.59
CA ILE A 213 -1.63 -12.47 -5.48
C ILE A 213 -2.21 -11.57 -6.57
N GLU A 214 -2.28 -12.03 -7.83
CA GLU A 214 -2.85 -11.26 -8.94
C GLU A 214 -4.33 -10.95 -8.75
N ARG A 215 -5.08 -11.87 -8.15
CA ARG A 215 -6.50 -11.64 -7.82
C ARG A 215 -6.66 -10.67 -6.64
N ALA A 216 -5.77 -10.72 -5.66
CA ALA A 216 -5.80 -9.84 -4.49
C ALA A 216 -5.33 -8.42 -4.81
N TYR A 217 -4.33 -8.29 -5.69
CA TYR A 217 -3.75 -7.03 -6.13
C TYR A 217 -3.81 -6.96 -7.66
N PRO A 218 -5.01 -6.76 -8.23
CA PRO A 218 -5.08 -6.48 -9.65
C PRO A 218 -4.21 -5.26 -9.96
N LEU A 219 -3.82 -5.12 -11.21
CA LEU A 219 -3.25 -3.89 -11.74
C LEU A 219 -4.39 -3.07 -12.33
N PRO A 220 -5.24 -2.42 -11.52
CA PRO A 220 -6.34 -1.67 -12.09
C PRO A 220 -5.74 -0.46 -12.83
N LEU A 221 -6.04 -0.38 -14.12
CA LEU A 221 -5.83 0.81 -14.95
C LEU A 221 -6.86 1.93 -14.61
N LEU A 222 -7.82 1.63 -13.72
CA LEU A 222 -8.99 2.45 -13.37
C LEU A 222 -9.14 2.55 -11.83
N PRO A 223 -9.88 3.55 -11.31
CA PRO A 223 -10.02 3.75 -9.86
C PRO A 223 -10.62 2.55 -9.13
N LEU A 224 -10.20 2.35 -7.88
CA LEU A 224 -10.70 1.30 -7.00
C LEU A 224 -12.24 1.44 -6.84
N PRO A 225 -13.04 0.38 -7.05
CA PRO A 225 -14.49 0.49 -7.04
C PRO A 225 -15.07 0.87 -5.67
N ASP A 226 -14.35 0.66 -4.55
CA ASP A 226 -14.82 1.12 -3.24
C ASP A 226 -13.67 1.55 -2.30
N LYS A 227 -13.39 2.86 -2.27
CA LYS A 227 -12.38 3.54 -1.41
C LYS A 227 -12.66 3.37 0.10
N PHE A 228 -13.94 3.24 0.48
CA PHE A 228 -14.38 3.23 1.88
C PHE A 228 -15.34 2.06 2.14
N PRO A 229 -14.81 0.86 2.39
CA PRO A 229 -15.67 -0.28 2.72
C PRO A 229 -16.49 0.03 3.98
N LYS A 230 -17.77 -0.37 3.96
CA LYS A 230 -18.69 -0.18 5.10
C LYS A 230 -18.29 -0.99 6.34
N VAL A 231 -17.51 -2.06 6.13
CA VAL A 231 -16.98 -2.93 7.18
C VAL A 231 -15.51 -3.14 6.85
N LEU A 232 -14.62 -2.70 7.74
CA LEU A 232 -13.21 -2.98 7.60
C LEU A 232 -12.99 -4.48 7.84
N LYS A 233 -12.18 -5.09 6.98
CA LYS A 233 -11.73 -6.47 7.16
C LYS A 233 -10.21 -6.52 7.20
N PRO A 234 -9.63 -7.34 8.10
CA PRO A 234 -8.22 -7.66 8.07
C PRO A 234 -7.79 -8.16 6.69
N THR A 235 -6.55 -7.88 6.31
CA THR A 235 -6.02 -8.30 5.01
C THR A 235 -5.71 -9.80 5.02
N VAL A 236 -6.25 -10.55 4.03
CA VAL A 236 -5.96 -11.98 3.84
C VAL A 236 -4.98 -12.13 2.67
N TRP A 237 -3.73 -12.51 2.94
CA TRP A 237 -2.65 -12.52 1.94
C TRP A 237 -2.51 -13.84 1.18
N TRP A 238 -3.02 -14.93 1.74
CA TRP A 238 -2.88 -16.27 1.18
C TRP A 238 -4.21 -17.01 1.26
N PRO A 239 -4.52 -17.88 0.29
CA PRO A 239 -5.61 -18.83 0.45
C PRO A 239 -5.35 -19.65 1.72
N LYS A 240 -6.42 -19.99 2.46
CA LYS A 240 -6.32 -20.79 3.69
C LYS A 240 -5.36 -21.94 3.45
N LEU A 241 -4.26 -21.92 4.20
CA LEU A 241 -3.15 -22.84 4.04
C LEU A 241 -3.71 -24.26 4.13
N ASN A 242 -3.85 -24.94 2.99
CA ASN A 242 -4.11 -26.37 2.95
C ASN A 242 -2.79 -27.08 3.31
N LEU A 243 -2.31 -26.89 4.55
CA LEU A 243 -1.18 -27.59 5.15
C LEU A 243 -1.29 -29.12 4.98
N LYS A 244 -2.52 -29.61 4.80
CA LYS A 244 -2.86 -31.00 4.44
C LYS A 244 -2.16 -31.53 3.19
N LYS A 245 -1.77 -30.70 2.21
CA LYS A 245 -1.10 -31.15 0.98
C LYS A 245 0.42 -31.31 1.15
N ASN A 246 1.10 -30.40 1.85
CA ASN A 246 2.55 -30.48 2.07
C ASN A 246 2.96 -31.53 3.11
N GLN A 247 2.05 -31.91 4.02
CA GLN A 247 2.30 -32.95 5.03
C GLN A 247 2.33 -34.38 4.47
N GLN A 248 1.76 -34.64 3.29
CA GLN A 248 1.84 -35.96 2.67
C GLN A 248 3.27 -36.30 2.20
N GLN A 249 4.13 -35.31 1.97
CA GLN A 249 5.50 -35.53 1.50
C GLN A 249 6.55 -35.66 2.62
N GLN A 250 6.22 -35.29 3.87
CA GLN A 250 7.11 -35.49 5.02
C GLN A 250 6.89 -36.84 5.73
N GLN A 251 6.17 -37.78 5.11
CA GLN A 251 5.95 -39.13 5.63
C GLN A 251 7.20 -40.03 5.51
N GLN A 252 8.38 -39.56 5.91
CA GLN A 252 9.56 -40.40 6.12
C GLN A 252 10.45 -39.87 7.25
N LYS A 253 9.89 -39.62 8.44
CA LYS A 253 10.70 -39.60 9.66
C LYS A 253 10.02 -40.40 10.77
N LYS A 254 10.85 -41.18 11.46
CA LYS A 254 10.50 -42.19 12.47
C LYS A 254 9.54 -41.66 13.54
N ARG A 255 8.64 -42.55 13.96
CA ARG A 255 7.83 -42.47 15.18
C ARG A 255 8.70 -42.01 16.38
N SER A 256 8.48 -40.78 16.85
CA SER A 256 8.77 -40.35 18.22
C SER A 256 7.50 -39.80 18.83
N ASP A 257 7.17 -40.23 20.04
CA ASP A 257 5.83 -40.05 20.63
C ASP A 257 5.49 -38.62 21.08
N ASN A 258 6.34 -37.61 20.86
CA ASN A 258 6.01 -36.20 21.09
C ASN A 258 6.70 -35.30 20.05
N ASN A 259 5.92 -34.60 19.22
CA ASN A 259 6.39 -33.60 18.25
C ASN A 259 6.68 -32.25 18.94
N GLY A 260 7.53 -32.23 19.98
CA GLY A 260 7.94 -31.00 20.69
C GLY A 260 6.84 -30.21 21.43
N TRP A 261 5.56 -30.61 21.33
CA TRP A 261 4.43 -29.97 22.01
C TRP A 261 4.34 -30.41 23.48
N SER A 262 4.35 -29.44 24.40
CA SER A 262 4.03 -29.61 25.81
C SER A 262 2.67 -28.98 26.14
N VAL A 263 2.07 -29.39 27.25
CA VAL A 263 0.83 -28.75 27.76
C VAL A 263 1.05 -27.27 28.04
N GLU A 264 2.22 -26.93 28.59
CA GLU A 264 2.64 -25.54 28.83
C GLU A 264 2.67 -24.74 27.53
N LEU A 265 3.21 -25.31 26.44
CA LEU A 265 3.23 -24.65 25.14
C LEU A 265 1.82 -24.48 24.55
N GLU A 266 0.91 -25.43 24.75
CA GLU A 266 -0.49 -25.28 24.33
C GLU A 266 -1.19 -24.15 25.09
N GLU A 267 -0.95 -24.04 26.39
CA GLU A 267 -1.46 -22.93 27.22
C GLU A 267 -0.85 -21.59 26.80
N GLU A 268 0.46 -21.52 26.55
CA GLU A 268 1.11 -20.33 25.99
C GLU A 268 0.45 -19.87 24.69
N MET A 269 0.28 -20.79 23.73
CA MET A 269 -0.31 -20.48 22.42
C MET A 269 -1.79 -20.10 22.52
N ALA A 270 -2.56 -20.76 23.41
CA ALA A 270 -3.95 -20.39 23.68
C ALA A 270 -4.06 -19.00 24.33
N GLY A 271 -3.15 -18.66 25.23
CA GLY A 271 -3.05 -17.33 25.84
C GLY A 271 -2.72 -16.26 24.80
N ILE A 272 -1.72 -16.50 23.96
CA ILE A 272 -1.35 -15.61 22.84
C ILE A 272 -2.53 -15.40 21.89
N LEU A 273 -3.22 -16.48 21.50
CA LEU A 273 -4.39 -16.42 20.64
C LEU A 273 -5.48 -15.52 21.23
N ARG A 274 -5.71 -15.60 22.53
CA ARG A 274 -6.69 -14.75 23.22
C ARG A 274 -6.26 -13.29 23.22
N VAL A 275 -5.02 -12.98 23.56
CA VAL A 275 -4.51 -11.61 23.55
C VAL A 275 -4.57 -11.00 22.16
N LEU A 276 -4.20 -11.76 21.12
CA LEU A 276 -4.25 -11.30 19.73
C LEU A 276 -5.65 -10.87 19.31
N LYS A 277 -6.66 -11.71 19.59
CA LYS A 277 -8.05 -11.44 19.24
C LYS A 277 -8.66 -10.27 19.99
N THR A 278 -8.43 -10.24 21.31
CA THR A 278 -9.09 -9.30 22.22
C THR A 278 -8.41 -7.93 22.24
N LYS A 279 -7.10 -7.84 21.96
CA LYS A 279 -6.34 -6.58 22.04
C LYS A 279 -5.78 -6.15 20.71
N ASP A 280 -4.82 -6.92 20.17
CA ASP A 280 -4.06 -6.50 18.98
C ASP A 280 -4.98 -6.29 17.77
N GLN A 281 -5.83 -7.27 17.44
CA GLN A 281 -6.74 -7.16 16.30
C GLN A 281 -7.74 -6.01 16.48
N GLU A 282 -8.43 -5.94 17.63
CA GLU A 282 -9.45 -4.92 17.88
C GLU A 282 -8.89 -3.50 17.82
N GLN A 283 -7.72 -3.27 18.41
CA GLN A 283 -7.08 -1.96 18.40
C GLN A 283 -6.72 -1.52 16.99
N TYR A 284 -6.07 -2.38 16.21
CA TYR A 284 -5.68 -2.04 14.83
C TYR A 284 -6.90 -1.83 13.92
N MET A 285 -7.98 -2.59 14.14
CA MET A 285 -9.24 -2.37 13.42
C MET A 285 -9.91 -1.06 13.81
N THR A 286 -9.97 -0.73 15.10
CA THR A 286 -10.52 0.53 15.61
C THR A 286 -9.73 1.74 15.08
N CYS A 287 -8.40 1.66 15.10
CA CYS A 287 -7.53 2.68 14.50
C CYS A 287 -7.78 2.81 12.99
N GLY A 288 -7.93 1.68 12.29
CA GLY A 288 -8.31 1.65 10.88
C GLY A 288 -9.64 2.34 10.62
N GLU A 289 -10.68 2.10 11.43
CA GLU A 289 -12.01 2.70 11.30
C GLU A 289 -11.95 4.21 11.53
N LEU A 290 -11.22 4.64 12.56
CA LEU A 290 -11.02 6.06 12.85
C LEU A 290 -10.34 6.78 11.68
N VAL A 291 -9.24 6.24 11.15
CA VAL A 291 -8.54 6.82 10.00
C VAL A 291 -9.40 6.83 8.75
N THR A 292 -10.19 5.77 8.52
CA THR A 292 -11.14 5.71 7.40
C THR A 292 -12.18 6.82 7.50
N ASN A 293 -12.73 7.07 8.69
CA ASN A 293 -13.71 8.12 8.93
C ASN A 293 -13.12 9.52 8.76
N ILE A 294 -11.90 9.75 9.25
CA ILE A 294 -11.17 11.01 9.06
C ILE A 294 -10.92 11.23 7.56
N ASN A 295 -10.34 10.24 6.87
CA ASN A 295 -10.05 10.31 5.44
C ASN A 295 -11.32 10.56 4.62
N ARG A 296 -12.45 9.92 4.95
CA ARG A 296 -13.75 10.16 4.31
C ARG A 296 -14.25 11.58 4.52
N THR A 297 -14.10 12.11 5.71
CA THR A 297 -14.52 13.47 6.05
C THR A 297 -13.68 14.50 5.29
N LEU A 298 -12.36 14.29 5.21
CA LEU A 298 -11.45 15.15 4.44
C LEU A 298 -11.76 15.08 2.93
N ALA A 299 -11.98 13.86 2.41
CA ALA A 299 -12.29 13.62 0.99
C ALA A 299 -13.55 14.32 0.50
N VAL A 300 -14.53 14.52 1.40
CA VAL A 300 -15.78 15.21 1.10
C VAL A 300 -15.66 16.71 1.36
N SER A 301 -15.01 17.12 2.45
CA SER A 301 -14.91 18.53 2.83
C SER A 301 -14.01 19.35 1.92
N GLY A 302 -12.89 18.81 1.40
CA GLY A 302 -11.97 19.54 0.52
C GLY A 302 -12.66 20.11 -0.73
N PRO A 303 -13.29 19.27 -1.57
CA PRO A 303 -14.05 19.73 -2.73
C PRO A 303 -15.18 20.71 -2.38
N ILE A 304 -15.91 20.47 -1.28
CA ILE A 304 -17.02 21.35 -0.85
C ILE A 304 -16.48 22.73 -0.45
N LEU A 305 -15.40 22.80 0.32
CA LEU A 305 -14.78 24.06 0.74
C LEU A 305 -14.27 24.85 -0.46
N ALA A 306 -13.66 24.20 -1.44
CA ALA A 306 -13.25 24.84 -2.69
C ALA A 306 -14.45 25.34 -3.51
N ALA A 307 -15.55 24.59 -3.57
CA ALA A 307 -16.78 25.03 -4.24
C ALA A 307 -17.43 26.23 -3.52
N VAL A 308 -17.50 26.21 -2.19
CA VAL A 308 -17.97 27.34 -1.38
C VAL A 308 -17.08 28.56 -1.58
N ALA A 309 -15.77 28.37 -1.66
CA ALA A 309 -14.83 29.44 -1.97
C ALA A 309 -15.10 30.04 -3.37
N ALA A 310 -15.37 29.21 -4.38
CA ALA A 310 -15.77 29.68 -5.71
C ALA A 310 -17.04 30.54 -5.66
N ILE A 311 -18.06 30.12 -4.91
CA ILE A 311 -19.31 30.89 -4.74
C ILE A 311 -19.04 32.22 -4.02
N GLY A 312 -18.30 32.17 -2.91
CA GLY A 312 -17.90 33.37 -2.15
C GLY A 312 -17.18 34.38 -3.02
N THR A 313 -16.18 33.92 -3.78
CA THR A 313 -15.46 34.75 -4.74
C THR A 313 -16.37 35.32 -5.83
N GLY A 314 -17.27 34.52 -6.41
CA GLY A 314 -18.18 34.96 -7.47
C GLY A 314 -19.08 36.12 -7.05
N LEU A 315 -19.47 36.14 -5.77
CA LEU A 315 -20.31 37.15 -5.15
C LEU A 315 -19.56 38.43 -4.71
N ILE A 316 -18.22 38.49 -4.84
CA ILE A 316 -17.44 39.71 -4.60
C ILE A 316 -17.92 40.82 -5.54
N GLY A 317 -18.27 41.97 -4.95
CA GLY A 317 -18.75 43.16 -5.66
C GLY A 317 -20.24 43.13 -6.02
N SER A 318 -21.02 42.14 -5.55
CA SER A 318 -22.47 42.13 -5.74
C SER A 318 -23.17 43.16 -4.85
N SER A 319 -24.02 43.99 -5.44
CA SER A 319 -24.78 45.07 -4.77
C SER A 319 -25.81 44.60 -3.74
N THR A 320 -26.01 43.28 -3.59
CA THR A 320 -26.93 42.67 -2.63
C THR A 320 -26.28 42.33 -1.28
N VAL A 321 -24.94 42.31 -1.20
CA VAL A 321 -24.19 41.96 0.00
C VAL A 321 -23.17 43.07 0.26
N HIS A 322 -23.56 44.10 1.02
CA HIS A 322 -22.74 45.27 1.33
C HIS A 322 -21.58 45.01 2.32
N GLU A 323 -21.22 43.75 2.57
CA GLU A 323 -20.28 43.35 3.62
C GLU A 323 -19.14 42.48 3.08
N PRO A 324 -17.95 42.48 3.70
CA PRO A 324 -16.75 41.75 3.22
C PRO A 324 -16.86 40.22 3.30
N TRP A 325 -18.03 39.67 3.66
CA TRP A 325 -18.27 38.24 3.79
C TRP A 325 -17.97 37.42 2.53
N PRO A 326 -18.37 37.82 1.30
CA PRO A 326 -18.07 37.03 0.11
C PRO A 326 -16.57 36.84 -0.10
N ALA A 327 -15.79 37.90 0.12
CA ALA A 327 -14.33 37.86 0.04
C ALA A 327 -13.72 36.99 1.13
N LEU A 328 -14.19 37.12 2.37
CA LEU A 328 -13.74 36.29 3.48
C LEU A 328 -14.04 34.81 3.23
N ILE A 329 -15.24 34.48 2.75
CA ILE A 329 -15.65 33.11 2.40
C ILE A 329 -14.76 32.56 1.28
N GLY A 330 -14.48 33.34 0.23
CA GLY A 330 -13.57 32.94 -0.85
C GLY A 330 -12.16 32.63 -0.36
N VAL A 331 -11.57 33.56 0.40
CA VAL A 331 -10.19 33.42 0.90
C VAL A 331 -10.06 32.29 1.91
N VAL A 332 -10.90 32.30 2.96
CA VAL A 332 -10.87 31.32 4.06
C VAL A 332 -11.29 29.94 3.58
N GLY A 333 -12.33 29.85 2.75
CA GLY A 333 -12.76 28.58 2.16
C GLY A 333 -11.64 27.93 1.34
N GLY A 334 -10.93 28.71 0.51
CA GLY A 334 -9.79 28.21 -0.25
C GLY A 334 -8.59 27.82 0.62
N ALA A 335 -8.27 28.61 1.65
CA ALA A 335 -7.21 28.28 2.58
C ALA A 335 -7.52 26.96 3.33
N LEU A 336 -8.74 26.80 3.83
CA LEU A 336 -9.19 25.57 4.50
C LEU A 336 -9.20 24.38 3.54
N ALA A 337 -9.67 24.54 2.30
CA ALA A 337 -9.62 23.49 1.29
C ALA A 337 -8.18 23.01 1.03
N THR A 338 -7.21 23.93 1.03
CA THR A 338 -5.77 23.60 0.91
C THR A 338 -5.27 22.79 2.10
N VAL A 339 -5.65 23.20 3.33
CA VAL A 339 -5.27 22.46 4.55
C VAL A 339 -5.86 21.05 4.53
N VAL A 340 -7.15 20.91 4.20
CA VAL A 340 -7.82 19.61 4.11
C VAL A 340 -7.16 18.71 3.06
N ASN A 341 -6.88 19.24 1.87
CA ASN A 341 -6.18 18.51 0.81
C ASN A 341 -4.77 18.06 1.23
N THR A 342 -4.07 18.90 2.00
CA THR A 342 -2.75 18.58 2.56
C THR A 342 -2.82 17.50 3.64
N LEU A 343 -3.83 17.55 4.51
CA LEU A 343 -4.02 16.51 5.52
C LEU A 343 -4.40 15.17 4.90
N GLU A 344 -5.30 15.16 3.91
CA GLU A 344 -5.72 13.93 3.22
C GLU A 344 -4.55 13.29 2.44
N HIS A 345 -3.96 14.04 1.50
CA HIS A 345 -2.98 13.48 0.56
C HIS A 345 -1.53 13.62 1.03
N GLY A 346 -1.20 14.70 1.74
CA GLY A 346 0.13 14.92 2.32
C GLY A 346 0.34 14.11 3.60
N GLY A 347 -0.70 13.94 4.42
CA GLY A 347 -0.70 13.01 5.55
C GLY A 347 -0.76 11.54 5.14
N GLN A 348 -0.91 11.25 3.83
CA GLN A 348 -1.00 9.90 3.28
C GLN A 348 -2.02 9.02 4.00
N MET A 349 -3.21 9.56 4.30
CA MET A 349 -4.23 8.87 5.11
C MET A 349 -4.66 7.53 4.51
N GLY A 350 -4.60 7.41 3.18
CA GLY A 350 -4.80 6.13 2.48
C GLY A 350 -3.72 5.08 2.77
N MET A 351 -2.45 5.47 2.91
CA MET A 351 -1.38 4.55 3.32
C MET A 351 -1.50 4.16 4.79
N VAL A 352 -1.87 5.10 5.66
CA VAL A 352 -2.06 4.84 7.09
C VAL A 352 -3.22 3.87 7.32
N PHE A 353 -4.30 4.03 6.55
CA PHE A 353 -5.40 3.08 6.52
C PHE A 353 -4.93 1.66 6.15
N GLU A 354 -4.18 1.55 5.06
CA GLU A 354 -3.62 0.27 4.61
C GLU A 354 -2.64 -0.33 5.62
N LEU A 355 -1.86 0.51 6.31
CA LEU A 355 -0.97 0.06 7.39
C LEU A 355 -1.76 -0.63 8.50
N PHE A 356 -2.79 0.02 9.05
CA PHE A 356 -3.62 -0.57 10.11
C PHE A 356 -4.34 -1.84 9.65
N ARG A 357 -4.85 -1.84 8.42
CA ARG A 357 -5.48 -3.02 7.80
C ARG A 357 -4.49 -4.17 7.59
N ASN A 358 -3.23 -3.87 7.29
CA ASN A 358 -2.15 -4.84 7.14
C ASN A 358 -1.68 -5.37 8.51
N CYS A 359 -1.58 -4.53 9.54
CA CYS A 359 -1.27 -4.96 10.90
C CYS A 359 -2.35 -5.90 11.45
N ALA A 360 -3.63 -5.54 11.30
CA ALA A 360 -4.73 -6.43 11.69
C ALA A 360 -4.70 -7.75 10.91
N GLY A 361 -4.44 -7.71 9.60
CA GLY A 361 -4.29 -8.91 8.77
C GLY A 361 -3.12 -9.79 9.18
N TYR A 362 -2.02 -9.18 9.62
CA TYR A 362 -0.85 -9.88 10.13
C TYR A 362 -1.19 -10.68 11.39
N TYR A 363 -1.89 -10.07 12.35
CA TYR A 363 -2.30 -10.76 13.58
C TYR A 363 -3.33 -11.85 13.32
N VAL A 364 -4.34 -11.60 12.47
CA VAL A 364 -5.29 -12.66 12.05
C VAL A 364 -4.59 -13.85 11.43
N ARG A 365 -3.53 -13.62 10.63
CA ARG A 365 -2.74 -14.73 10.08
C ARG A 365 -2.06 -15.55 11.19
N LEU A 366 -1.51 -14.90 12.21
CA LEU A 366 -0.90 -15.61 13.35
C LEU A 366 -1.97 -16.37 14.15
N GLU A 367 -3.15 -15.79 14.35
CA GLU A 367 -4.28 -16.46 14.99
C GLU A 367 -4.70 -17.72 14.22
N GLU A 368 -4.89 -17.63 12.90
CA GLU A 368 -5.22 -18.79 12.07
C GLU A 368 -4.14 -19.88 12.14
N GLU A 369 -2.87 -19.48 12.25
CA GLU A 369 -1.75 -20.42 12.37
C GLU A 369 -1.75 -21.15 13.72
N ILE A 370 -2.01 -20.42 14.80
CA ILE A 370 -2.14 -20.97 16.15
C ILE A 370 -3.38 -21.88 16.24
N GLU A 371 -4.54 -21.44 15.74
CA GLU A 371 -5.77 -22.22 15.73
C GLU A 371 -5.63 -23.52 14.94
N ASN A 372 -4.97 -23.48 13.77
CA ASN A 372 -4.76 -24.66 12.96
C ASN A 372 -3.88 -25.68 13.68
N ASN A 373 -2.84 -25.24 14.39
CA ASN A 373 -1.96 -26.13 15.15
C ASN A 373 -2.64 -26.68 16.42
N LEU A 374 -3.32 -25.83 17.21
CA LEU A 374 -4.04 -26.26 18.41
C LEU A 374 -5.23 -27.16 18.09
N GLY A 375 -5.94 -26.89 16.98
CA GLY A 375 -7.11 -27.64 16.54
C GLY A 375 -6.82 -28.99 15.87
N GLU A 376 -5.58 -29.23 15.43
CA GLU A 376 -5.17 -30.51 14.85
C GLU A 376 -4.99 -31.56 15.95
N ARG A 377 -5.74 -32.66 15.86
CA ARG A 377 -5.73 -33.72 16.89
C ARG A 377 -4.51 -34.64 16.78
N ASP A 378 -3.91 -34.71 15.60
CA ASP A 378 -2.71 -35.50 15.37
C ASP A 378 -1.47 -34.65 15.60
N VAL A 379 -0.77 -34.86 16.72
CA VAL A 379 0.42 -34.08 17.10
C VAL A 379 1.52 -34.17 16.02
N GLN A 380 1.56 -35.26 15.24
CA GLN A 380 2.52 -35.43 14.14
C GLN A 380 2.16 -34.62 12.88
N LYS A 381 0.92 -34.14 12.79
CA LYS A 381 0.47 -33.21 11.74
C LYS A 381 0.60 -31.76 12.15
N ARG A 382 0.96 -31.47 13.40
CA ARG A 382 1.28 -30.11 13.85
C ARG A 382 2.69 -29.74 13.36
N GLU A 383 2.94 -28.43 13.22
CA GLU A 383 4.31 -27.94 13.13
C GLU A 383 5.08 -28.35 14.40
N ASP A 384 6.40 -28.58 14.30
CA ASP A 384 7.22 -28.92 15.47
C ASP A 384 7.07 -27.84 16.55
N GLY A 385 6.79 -28.23 17.79
CA GLY A 385 6.42 -27.30 18.86
C GLY A 385 7.51 -26.26 19.17
N GLU A 386 8.78 -26.65 19.18
CA GLU A 386 9.89 -25.71 19.46
C GLU A 386 10.10 -24.74 18.30
N LEU A 387 10.04 -25.24 17.06
CA LEU A 387 10.12 -24.39 15.86
C LEU A 387 8.93 -23.43 15.78
N PHE A 388 7.73 -23.89 16.13
CA PHE A 388 6.53 -23.08 16.16
C PHE A 388 6.62 -21.98 17.23
N ARG A 389 7.10 -22.31 18.45
CA ARG A 389 7.35 -21.32 19.52
C ARG A 389 8.35 -20.26 19.07
N MET A 390 9.47 -20.66 18.48
CA MET A 390 10.47 -19.74 17.92
C MET A 390 9.89 -18.85 16.83
N LYS A 391 9.10 -19.42 15.93
CA LYS A 391 8.42 -18.70 14.86
C LYS A 391 7.46 -17.64 15.41
N MET A 392 6.62 -17.99 16.39
CA MET A 392 5.73 -17.04 17.05
C MET A 392 6.50 -15.95 17.81
N ALA A 393 7.61 -16.29 18.48
CA ALA A 393 8.47 -15.33 19.15
C ALA A 393 9.01 -14.27 18.17
N LEU A 394 9.56 -14.72 17.03
CA LEU A 394 10.05 -13.84 15.98
C LEU A 394 8.93 -13.00 15.37
N HIS A 395 7.76 -13.60 15.13
CA HIS A 395 6.61 -12.90 14.57
C HIS A 395 5.91 -11.95 15.54
N LEU A 396 6.11 -12.10 16.84
CA LEU A 396 5.60 -11.15 17.85
C LEU A 396 6.68 -10.18 18.31
N GLY A 397 7.93 -10.36 17.90
CA GLY A 397 9.07 -9.53 18.32
C GLY A 397 9.39 -9.68 19.80
N ARG A 398 9.09 -10.86 20.36
CA ARG A 398 9.28 -11.19 21.78
C ARG A 398 10.37 -12.24 21.96
N SER A 399 10.94 -12.29 23.16
CA SER A 399 11.85 -13.39 23.52
C SER A 399 11.07 -14.65 23.91
N LEU A 400 11.69 -15.82 23.78
CA LEU A 400 11.07 -17.11 24.14
C LEU A 400 10.52 -17.13 25.58
N SER A 401 11.24 -16.52 26.52
CA SER A 401 10.82 -16.42 27.93
C SER A 401 9.64 -15.46 28.15
N GLU A 402 9.47 -14.45 27.30
CA GLU A 402 8.32 -13.55 27.40
C GLU A 402 7.02 -14.21 26.93
N LEU A 403 7.09 -15.23 26.07
CA LEU A 403 5.90 -15.97 25.64
C LEU A 403 5.32 -16.84 26.76
N GLU A 404 6.15 -17.33 27.67
CA GLU A 404 5.73 -18.15 28.82
C GLU A 404 4.74 -17.39 29.72
N GLY A 405 4.90 -16.08 29.84
CA GLY A 405 3.99 -15.22 30.60
C GLY A 405 2.55 -15.23 30.08
N PHE A 406 2.33 -15.56 28.80
CA PHE A 406 1.01 -15.58 28.20
C PHE A 406 0.17 -16.79 28.60
N ALA A 407 0.77 -17.87 29.09
CA ALA A 407 0.03 -19.03 29.60
C ALA A 407 -1.01 -18.64 30.67
N SER A 408 -0.70 -17.60 31.46
CA SER A 408 -1.63 -17.06 32.47
C SER A 408 -2.96 -16.55 31.89
N TYR A 409 -2.96 -16.04 30.65
CA TYR A 409 -4.14 -15.52 29.97
C TYR A 409 -5.01 -16.62 29.34
N ALA A 410 -4.49 -17.85 29.21
CA ALA A 410 -5.23 -19.00 28.70
C ALA A 410 -6.32 -19.50 29.67
N SER A 411 -6.19 -19.15 30.96
CA SER A 411 -7.17 -19.55 31.97
C SER A 411 -8.53 -18.90 31.73
N ALA A 412 -9.60 -19.69 31.83
CA ALA A 412 -10.98 -19.22 31.78
C ALA A 412 -11.35 -18.24 32.91
N SER A 413 -10.52 -18.15 33.96
CA SER A 413 -10.69 -17.21 35.07
C SER A 413 -10.16 -15.79 34.80
N CYS A 414 -9.34 -15.61 33.76
CA CYS A 414 -8.87 -14.29 33.36
C CYS A 414 -9.99 -13.59 32.60
N GLU A 415 -10.42 -12.40 33.02
CA GLU A 415 -11.35 -11.60 32.22
C GLU A 415 -10.59 -10.89 31.08
N ASP A 416 -11.31 -10.54 30.02
CA ASP A 416 -10.72 -9.85 28.86
C ASP A 416 -10.21 -8.44 29.25
N ASP A 417 -10.79 -7.83 30.28
CA ASP A 417 -10.39 -6.54 30.85
C ASP A 417 -9.05 -6.61 31.63
N ASP A 418 -8.66 -7.80 32.10
CA ASP A 418 -7.40 -8.01 32.82
C ASP A 418 -6.18 -8.07 31.88
N ILE A 419 -6.41 -8.25 30.57
CA ILE A 419 -5.36 -8.30 29.55
C ILE A 419 -4.91 -6.88 29.25
N LYS A 420 -3.84 -6.42 29.92
CA LYS A 420 -3.27 -5.08 29.71
C LYS A 420 -2.13 -5.04 28.70
N GLU A 421 -1.59 -6.19 28.35
CA GLU A 421 -0.40 -6.32 27.51
C GLU A 421 -0.76 -6.80 26.10
N PHE A 422 -0.10 -6.25 25.08
CA PHE A 422 -0.23 -6.68 23.68
C PHE A 422 0.60 -7.94 23.43
N ALA A 423 0.12 -8.83 22.57
CA ALA A 423 0.90 -9.99 22.15
C ALA A 423 2.11 -9.54 21.31
N GLY A 424 1.91 -8.61 20.38
CA GLY A 424 2.98 -8.08 19.54
C GLY A 424 3.76 -6.94 20.21
N LYS A 425 5.09 -6.92 20.02
CA LYS A 425 5.97 -5.78 20.28
C LYS A 425 6.53 -5.15 18.98
N LEU A 426 6.13 -5.68 17.83
CA LEU A 426 6.69 -5.30 16.52
C LEU A 426 6.18 -3.95 15.99
N PHE A 427 4.97 -3.55 16.35
CA PHE A 427 4.28 -2.40 15.80
C PHE A 427 3.84 -1.42 16.89
#